data_AF-A0A179T8R1-F1
#
_entry.id   AF-A0A179T8R1-F1
#
_cell.length_a   1.000
_cell.length_b   1.000
_cell.length_c   1.000
_cell.angle_alpha   90.00
_cell.angle_beta   90.00
_cell.angle_gamma   90.00
#
_symmetry.space_group_name_H-M   'P 1'
#
loop_
_entity.id
_entity.type
_entity.pdbx_description
1 polymer ?
#
loop_
_entity_poly.entity_id
_entity_poly.type
_entity_poly.pdbx_seq_one_letter_code
_entity_poly.pdbx_strand_id
1 'polypeptide(L)'
;MNEIKELLSRALKTNKEIIKGQEFSVEAQLKGTDDYINLYANDVVVAVYDADDQDLNVISYDYKKEIKFFGECLEEEGMEVYIDEGLMD
;
A
#
# COMPACT_ATOMS: atom_id res chain seq x y z
N MET A 1 -2.79 8.44 -9.22
CA MET A 1 -1.32 8.39 -9.14
C MET A 1 -0.87 9.47 -8.17
N ASN A 2 -0.78 10.76 -8.53
CA ASN A 2 -0.40 11.80 -7.54
C ASN A 2 -1.18 11.75 -6.20
N GLU A 3 -2.48 11.43 -6.24
CA GLU A 3 -3.32 11.30 -5.04
C GLU A 3 -2.95 10.10 -4.13
N ILE A 4 -2.55 8.96 -4.71
CA ILE A 4 -2.09 7.80 -3.92
C ILE A 4 -0.69 8.06 -3.33
N LYS A 5 0.13 8.88 -4.01
CA LYS A 5 1.43 9.33 -3.50
C LYS A 5 1.26 10.29 -2.34
N GLU A 6 0.33 11.22 -2.47
CA GLU A 6 -0.07 12.09 -1.35
C GLU A 6 -0.64 11.27 -0.19
N LEU A 7 -1.47 10.26 -0.46
CA LEU A 7 -1.94 9.32 0.55
C LEU A 7 -0.81 8.59 1.26
N LEU A 8 0.17 8.04 0.54
CA LEU A 8 1.31 7.38 1.17
C LEU A 8 2.12 8.36 2.02
N SER A 9 2.50 9.50 1.46
CA SER A 9 3.28 10.52 2.17
C SER A 9 2.52 11.05 3.40
N ARG A 10 1.18 11.12 3.33
CA ARG A 10 0.30 11.45 4.45
C ARG A 10 0.07 10.30 5.39
N ALA A 11 0.10 9.04 4.98
CA ALA A 11 -0.13 7.90 5.86
C ALA A 11 1.09 7.57 6.73
N LEU A 12 2.29 7.82 6.19
CA LEU A 12 3.49 8.00 7.01
C LEU A 12 3.32 9.16 8.03
N LYS A 13 2.27 9.98 7.89
CA LYS A 13 1.92 11.15 8.75
C LYS A 13 0.45 11.15 9.24
N THR A 14 -0.29 10.03 9.12
CA THR A 14 -1.75 9.81 9.31
C THR A 14 -2.77 10.73 8.56
N ASN A 15 -3.42 10.25 7.47
CA ASN A 15 -4.85 10.55 7.11
C ASN A 15 -5.39 9.81 5.83
N LYS A 16 -6.73 9.64 5.76
CA LYS A 16 -7.52 9.00 4.67
C LYS A 16 -7.97 9.98 3.55
N GLU A 17 -8.24 9.51 2.32
CA GLU A 17 -8.74 10.34 1.17
C GLU A 17 -9.75 9.60 0.26
N ILE A 18 -10.53 10.35 -0.53
CA ILE A 18 -11.44 9.79 -1.54
C ILE A 18 -10.88 10.02 -2.95
N ILE A 19 -10.67 8.95 -3.72
CA ILE A 19 -10.16 8.98 -5.10
C ILE A 19 -11.17 8.30 -6.02
N LYS A 20 -11.65 9.01 -7.05
CA LYS A 20 -12.63 8.49 -8.04
C LYS A 20 -13.88 7.85 -7.40
N GLY A 21 -14.32 8.38 -6.26
CA GLY A 21 -15.49 7.86 -5.53
C GLY A 21 -15.22 6.61 -4.69
N GLN A 22 -13.97 6.17 -4.58
CA GLN A 22 -13.53 5.12 -3.68
C GLN A 22 -12.69 5.76 -2.56
N GLU A 23 -12.95 5.38 -1.31
CA GLU A 23 -12.12 5.81 -0.19
C GLU A 23 -10.83 4.98 -0.20
N PHE A 24 -9.67 5.64 -0.22
CA PHE A 24 -8.39 4.99 -0.03
C PHE A 24 -7.74 5.50 1.25
N SER A 25 -7.10 4.60 1.97
CA SER A 25 -6.28 4.98 3.12
C SER A 25 -5.11 4.05 3.26
N VAL A 26 -4.05 4.56 3.88
CA VAL A 26 -2.87 3.77 4.17
C VAL A 26 -2.61 3.87 5.67
N GLU A 27 -2.25 2.74 6.27
CA GLU A 27 -1.97 2.63 7.70
C GLU A 27 -0.63 1.91 7.88
N ALA A 28 0.32 2.57 8.53
CA ALA A 28 1.60 1.97 8.89
C ALA A 28 1.54 1.48 10.34
N GLN A 29 1.85 0.20 10.56
CA GLN A 29 2.03 -0.39 11.88
C GLN A 29 3.50 -0.67 12.10
N LEU A 30 4.18 0.23 12.81
CA LEU A 30 5.61 0.14 13.10
C LEU A 30 5.79 -0.23 14.59
N LYS A 31 5.83 -1.53 14.89
CA LYS A 31 6.00 -2.06 16.24
C LYS A 31 7.46 -2.47 16.54
N GLY A 32 8.35 -2.38 15.56
CA GLY A 32 9.76 -2.79 15.64
C GLY A 32 9.99 -4.29 15.44
N THR A 33 8.91 -5.05 15.27
CA THR A 33 8.85 -6.46 14.86
C THR A 33 7.51 -6.62 14.14
N ASP A 34 7.50 -7.23 12.96
CA ASP A 34 6.32 -7.33 12.09
C ASP A 34 5.83 -5.95 11.65
N ASP A 35 6.74 -5.15 11.11
CA ASP A 35 6.41 -3.82 10.60
C ASP A 35 5.72 -3.95 9.24
N TYR A 36 4.50 -3.43 9.11
CA TYR A 36 3.76 -3.51 7.85
C TYR A 36 2.96 -2.25 7.53
N ILE A 37 2.65 -2.08 6.25
CA ILE A 37 1.86 -0.98 5.72
C ILE A 37 0.69 -1.54 4.92
N ASN A 38 -0.52 -1.28 5.40
CA ASN A 38 -1.76 -1.68 4.72
C ASN A 38 -2.22 -0.59 3.75
N LEU A 39 -2.63 -0.99 2.56
CA LEU A 39 -3.46 -0.18 1.66
C LEU A 39 -4.91 -0.63 1.78
N TYR A 40 -5.80 0.30 2.09
CA TYR A 40 -7.24 0.07 2.16
C TYR A 40 -7.95 0.72 0.98
N ALA A 41 -8.98 0.05 0.47
CA ALA A 41 -10.01 0.62 -0.40
C ALA A 41 -11.40 0.37 0.23
N ASN A 42 -12.16 1.43 0.51
CA ASN A 42 -13.46 1.39 1.20
C ASN A 42 -13.42 0.56 2.50
N ASP A 43 -12.45 0.83 3.37
CA ASP A 43 -12.19 0.13 4.63
C ASP A 43 -11.81 -1.36 4.51
N VAL A 44 -11.55 -1.87 3.31
CA VAL A 44 -11.06 -3.24 3.08
C VAL A 44 -9.58 -3.20 2.72
N VAL A 45 -8.76 -4.05 3.34
CA VAL A 45 -7.34 -4.20 2.97
C VAL A 45 -7.23 -4.82 1.58
N VAL A 46 -6.55 -4.14 0.66
CA VAL A 46 -6.35 -4.60 -0.73
C VAL A 46 -4.91 -4.95 -1.03
N ALA A 47 -3.95 -4.47 -0.23
CA ALA A 47 -2.56 -4.89 -0.25
C ALA A 47 -1.89 -4.66 1.11
N VAL A 48 -0.82 -5.42 1.37
CA VAL A 48 0.00 -5.31 2.57
C VAL A 48 1.46 -5.32 2.16
N TYR A 49 2.18 -4.28 2.53
CA TYR A 49 3.64 -4.26 2.45
C TYR A 49 4.22 -4.75 3.76
N ASP A 50 4.97 -5.85 3.73
CA ASP A 50 5.78 -6.33 4.84
C ASP A 50 7.15 -5.64 4.76
N ALA A 51 7.50 -4.85 5.77
CA ALA A 51 8.75 -4.10 5.78
C ALA A 51 9.96 -4.96 6.19
N ASP A 52 9.73 -6.08 6.90
CA ASP A 52 10.78 -7.01 7.31
C ASP A 52 11.22 -7.87 6.12
N ASP A 53 10.25 -8.34 5.33
CA ASP A 53 10.48 -9.15 4.12
C ASP A 53 10.57 -8.31 2.82
N GLN A 54 10.22 -7.01 2.89
CA GLN A 54 10.18 -6.07 1.75
C GLN A 54 9.20 -6.46 0.64
N ASP A 55 8.18 -7.25 0.99
CA ASP A 55 7.21 -7.81 0.06
C ASP A 55 5.88 -7.04 0.07
N LEU A 56 5.44 -6.59 -1.10
CA LEU A 56 4.11 -6.04 -1.33
C LEU A 56 3.16 -7.15 -1.81
N ASN A 57 2.40 -7.68 -0.86
CA ASN A 57 1.41 -8.72 -1.07
C ASN A 57 0.12 -8.14 -1.65
N VAL A 58 -0.28 -8.64 -2.83
CA VAL A 58 -1.55 -8.28 -3.48
C VAL A 58 -2.69 -9.11 -2.89
N ILE A 59 -3.61 -8.47 -2.17
CA ILE A 59 -4.80 -9.16 -1.62
C ILE A 59 -5.98 -9.11 -2.61
N SER A 60 -6.14 -8.00 -3.35
CA SER A 60 -7.25 -7.82 -4.28
C SER A 60 -6.80 -7.33 -5.65
N TYR A 61 -6.82 -8.22 -6.65
CA TYR A 61 -6.43 -7.90 -8.03
C TYR A 61 -7.31 -6.86 -8.73
N ASP A 62 -8.54 -6.65 -8.26
CA ASP A 62 -9.42 -5.57 -8.74
C ASP A 62 -8.75 -4.18 -8.60
N TYR A 63 -7.81 -4.06 -7.67
CA TYR A 63 -7.03 -2.84 -7.40
C TYR A 63 -5.58 -2.95 -7.87
N LYS A 64 -5.24 -3.89 -8.78
CA LYS A 64 -3.85 -4.16 -9.20
C LYS A 64 -3.09 -2.90 -9.66
N LYS A 65 -3.77 -1.97 -10.34
CA LYS A 65 -3.15 -0.73 -10.82
C LYS A 65 -2.82 0.21 -9.66
N GLU A 66 -3.73 0.36 -8.72
CA GLU A 66 -3.60 1.15 -7.51
C GLU A 66 -2.54 0.56 -6.58
N ILE A 67 -2.49 -0.77 -6.45
CA ILE A 67 -1.49 -1.49 -5.65
C ILE A 67 -0.10 -1.35 -6.27
N LYS A 68 0.05 -1.52 -7.59
CA LYS A 68 1.34 -1.28 -8.25
C LYS A 68 1.83 0.15 -8.02
N PHE A 69 0.94 1.12 -8.18
CA PHE A 69 1.28 2.52 -7.94
C PHE A 69 1.60 2.80 -6.46
N PHE A 70 0.94 2.12 -5.52
CA PHE A 70 1.28 2.16 -4.11
C PHE A 70 2.70 1.63 -3.86
N GLY A 71 3.10 0.53 -4.51
CA GLY A 71 4.48 0.03 -4.51
C GLY A 71 5.48 1.05 -5.03
N GLU A 72 5.22 1.68 -6.18
CA GLU A 72 6.07 2.75 -6.73
C GLU A 72 6.23 3.92 -5.73
N CYS A 73 5.18 4.25 -4.96
CA CYS A 73 5.27 5.29 -3.94
C CYS A 73 6.15 4.88 -2.75
N LEU A 74 6.09 3.60 -2.33
CA LEU A 74 6.96 3.07 -1.26
C LEU A 74 8.43 3.13 -1.68
N GLU A 75 8.74 2.81 -2.94
CA GLU A 75 10.08 2.96 -3.53
C GLU A 75 10.57 4.42 -3.50
N GLU A 76 9.70 5.38 -3.82
CA GLU A 76 10.03 6.81 -3.78
C GLU A 76 10.34 7.33 -2.37
N GLU A 77 9.76 6.73 -1.33
CA GLU A 77 10.07 7.02 0.08
C GLU A 77 11.30 6.24 0.59
N GLY A 78 11.97 5.48 -0.29
CA GLY A 78 13.23 4.79 -0.03
C GLY A 78 13.10 3.36 0.46
N MET A 79 11.92 2.74 0.33
CA MET A 79 11.70 1.34 0.69
C MET A 79 12.05 0.42 -0.50
N GLU A 80 12.60 -0.76 -0.23
CA GLU A 80 12.71 -1.81 -1.25
C GLU A 80 11.35 -2.52 -1.36
N VAL A 81 10.87 -2.76 -2.59
CA VAL A 81 9.53 -3.32 -2.81
C VAL A 81 9.60 -4.46 -3.82
N TYR A 82 9.29 -5.67 -3.36
CA TYR A 82 9.08 -6.83 -4.20
C TYR A 82 7.58 -7.09 -4.29
N ILE A 83 7.00 -6.94 -5.48
CA ILE A 83 5.57 -7.22 -5.65
C ILE A 83 5.39 -8.72 -5.84
N ASP A 84 4.90 -9.41 -4.81
CA ASP A 84 4.44 -10.79 -4.95
C ASP A 84 3.07 -10.78 -5.63
N GLU A 85 3.07 -11.04 -6.93
CA GLU A 85 1.84 -11.17 -7.71
C GLU A 85 1.15 -12.54 -7.50
N GLY A 86 1.67 -13.43 -6.64
CA GLY A 86 1.22 -14.80 -6.47
C GLY A 86 1.47 -15.65 -7.71
N LEU A 87 1.94 -16.90 -7.53
CA LEU A 87 2.03 -17.87 -8.64
C LEU A 87 0.64 -18.06 -9.26
N MET A 88 0.47 -17.59 -10.50
CA MET A 88 -0.71 -17.84 -11.33
C MET A 88 -0.93 -19.35 -11.48
N ASP A 89 -2.15 -19.81 -11.22
CA ASP A 89 -2.77 -20.93 -11.95
C ASP A 89 -3.87 -20.37 -12.87
#